data_AF-A0AA39U7G5-F1
#
_entry.id   AF-A0AA39U7G5-F1
#
_cell.length_a   1.000
_cell.length_b   1.000
_cell.length_c   1.000
_cell.angle_alpha   90.00
_cell.angle_beta   90.00
_cell.angle_gamma   90.00
#
_symmetry.space_group_name_H-M   'P 1'
#
loop_
_entity.id
_entity.type
_entity.pdbx_description
1 polymer ?
#
loop_
_entity_poly.entity_id
_entity_poly.type
_entity_poly.pdbx_seq_one_letter_code
_entity_poly.pdbx_strand_id
1 'polypeptide(L)'
;MIPKCILTVFYTAVIAVADLLLACFGPKGRLPYRNSADVDEKTDEELLDQCISVPRDEWDASSCPHRLTPDVLVKVVRGFTAGWPSEALAQDLVKNRTNIPVPPIRRVVKVDSSQSIIVMDFIPGITLAAAWPTMGFWQKIRIAFTLRSYVRQLRSITHTRSRIPGPVLDGDQPGRCYASRIFGPIKSVKGPFATSAEFIKLFNNAMDVAALARLSVHQGPLPDDGTLVYSHIDLALRNLILGEDGQLWLIDFATAGFYPRWFEYVNMVIDARCEGGPEYDSMWWAIIPFVADPYFRIYDWVSRVSPECL
;
A
#
# COMPACT_ATOMS: atom_id res chain seq x y z
N MET A 1 8.11 -19.61 23.36
CA MET A 1 7.35 -19.00 22.25
C MET A 1 5.86 -19.21 22.51
N ILE A 2 5.03 -18.17 22.38
CA ILE A 2 3.57 -18.31 22.49
C ILE A 2 3.05 -18.97 21.20
N PRO A 3 2.22 -20.03 21.28
CA PRO A 3 1.61 -20.65 20.10
C PRO A 3 0.83 -19.65 19.24
N LYS A 4 0.96 -19.74 17.91
CA LYS A 4 0.28 -18.86 16.94
C LYS A 4 -1.25 -18.87 17.07
N CYS A 5 -1.84 -20.00 17.47
CA CYS A 5 -3.28 -20.08 17.75
C CYS A 5 -3.69 -19.19 18.94
N ILE A 6 -2.88 -19.16 20.01
CA ILE A 6 -3.11 -18.30 21.17
C ILE A 6 -2.94 -16.83 20.77
N LEU A 7 -1.89 -16.50 20.00
CA LEU A 7 -1.71 -15.15 19.47
C LEU A 7 -2.88 -14.71 18.58
N THR A 8 -3.38 -15.61 17.72
CA THR A 8 -4.53 -15.31 16.86
C THR A 8 -5.75 -14.92 17.69
N VAL A 9 -6.08 -15.70 18.73
CA VAL A 9 -7.19 -15.41 19.64
C VAL A 9 -6.98 -14.09 20.38
N PHE A 10 -5.78 -13.87 20.91
CA PHE A 10 -5.42 -12.62 21.59
C PHE A 10 -5.61 -11.39 20.68
N TYR A 11 -5.01 -11.38 19.49
CA TYR A 11 -5.14 -10.26 18.56
C TYR A 11 -6.59 -10.08 18.12
N THR A 12 -7.32 -11.16 17.85
CA THR A 12 -8.74 -11.08 17.47
C THR A 12 -9.56 -10.38 18.56
N ALA A 13 -9.34 -10.70 19.83
CA ALA A 13 -10.03 -10.06 20.95
C ALA A 13 -9.66 -8.57 21.08
N VAL A 14 -8.36 -8.25 21.03
CA VAL A 14 -7.86 -6.86 21.10
C VAL A 14 -8.40 -6.02 19.94
N ILE A 15 -8.39 -6.57 18.73
CA ILE A 15 -8.92 -5.93 17.53
C ILE A 15 -10.41 -5.67 17.67
N ALA A 16 -11.20 -6.63 18.15
CA ALA A 16 -12.63 -6.44 18.33
C ALA A 16 -12.95 -5.27 19.27
N VAL A 17 -12.21 -5.14 20.38
CA VAL A 17 -12.33 -4.01 21.31
C VAL A 17 -11.89 -2.71 20.64
N ALA A 18 -10.73 -2.69 19.98
CA ALA A 18 -10.23 -1.50 19.30
C ALA A 18 -11.18 -1.03 18.18
N ASP A 19 -11.77 -1.96 17.44
CA ASP A 19 -12.69 -1.66 16.35
C ASP A 19 -14.00 -1.06 16.85
N LEU A 20 -14.49 -1.55 17.99
CA LEU A 20 -15.63 -0.96 18.69
C LEU A 20 -15.32 0.46 19.16
N LEU A 21 -14.15 0.68 19.78
CA LEU A 21 -13.72 2.01 20.22
C LEU A 21 -13.59 2.99 19.05
N LEU A 22 -12.99 2.56 17.94
CA LEU A 22 -12.87 3.36 16.72
C LEU A 22 -14.24 3.67 16.09
N ALA A 23 -15.22 2.76 16.17
CA ALA A 23 -16.57 3.02 15.69
C ALA A 23 -17.31 4.06 16.57
N CYS A 24 -17.10 4.01 17.89
CA CYS A 24 -17.74 4.94 18.83
C CYS A 24 -17.07 6.33 18.87
N PHE A 25 -15.74 6.36 18.82
CA PHE A 25 -14.92 7.55 19.15
C PHE A 25 -13.92 7.93 18.05
N GLY A 26 -13.92 7.25 16.91
CA GLY A 26 -13.03 7.57 15.80
C GLY A 26 -13.26 8.99 15.26
N PRO A 27 -12.23 9.61 14.66
CA PRO A 27 -12.36 10.95 14.09
C PRO A 27 -13.48 10.97 13.03
N LYS A 28 -14.40 11.91 13.20
CA LYS A 28 -15.54 12.12 12.29
C LYS A 28 -15.23 13.28 11.35
N GLY A 29 -14.77 12.95 10.16
CA GLY A 29 -14.55 13.91 9.09
C GLY A 29 -13.08 14.25 8.84
N ARG A 30 -12.85 14.84 7.66
CA ARG A 30 -11.53 15.26 7.18
C ARG A 30 -11.22 16.66 7.72
N LEU A 31 -9.99 16.89 8.17
CA LEU A 31 -9.53 18.25 8.46
C LEU A 31 -9.51 19.07 7.16
N PRO A 32 -9.86 20.37 7.20
CA PRO A 32 -9.84 21.23 6.03
C PRO A 32 -8.42 21.34 5.48
N TYR A 33 -8.29 21.23 4.17
CA TYR A 33 -7.02 21.30 3.45
C TYR A 33 -6.96 22.56 2.57
N ARG A 34 -5.76 23.09 2.33
CA ARG A 34 -5.54 24.34 1.57
C ARG A 34 -5.76 24.11 0.07
N ASN A 35 -6.51 25.00 -0.59
CA ASN A 35 -7.12 24.73 -1.91
C ASN A 35 -6.40 25.31 -3.14
N SER A 36 -5.25 25.99 -3.02
CA SER A 36 -4.60 26.62 -4.19
C SER A 36 -3.08 26.56 -4.13
N ALA A 37 -2.44 26.26 -5.27
CA ALA A 37 -0.99 26.42 -5.47
C ALA A 37 -0.69 27.06 -6.82
N ASP A 38 0.48 27.69 -6.93
CA ASP A 38 0.94 28.43 -8.11
C ASP A 38 1.00 27.58 -9.41
N VAL A 39 1.03 26.25 -9.28
CA VAL A 39 1.01 25.33 -10.43
C VAL A 39 -0.38 25.18 -11.06
N ASP A 40 -1.44 25.55 -10.34
CA ASP A 40 -2.82 25.43 -10.85
C ASP A 40 -3.07 26.41 -12.02
N GLU A 41 -2.35 27.53 -12.05
CA GLU A 41 -2.43 28.57 -13.08
C GLU A 41 -1.59 28.27 -14.33
N LYS A 42 -0.70 27.26 -14.29
CA LYS A 42 0.20 26.90 -15.38
C LYS A 42 -0.46 25.98 -16.40
N THR A 43 -0.04 26.07 -17.66
CA THR A 43 -0.41 25.09 -18.71
C THR A 43 0.34 23.77 -18.52
N ASP A 44 -0.14 22.70 -19.14
CA ASP A 44 0.53 21.40 -19.10
C ASP A 44 1.92 21.45 -19.75
N GLU A 45 2.08 22.26 -20.80
CA GLU A 45 3.35 22.51 -21.49
C GLU A 45 4.34 23.23 -20.58
N GLU A 46 3.91 24.28 -19.86
CA GLU A 46 4.75 25.00 -18.90
C GLU A 46 5.19 24.12 -17.73
N LEU A 47 4.31 23.21 -17.27
CA LEU A 47 4.66 22.24 -16.23
C LEU A 47 5.67 21.20 -16.72
N LEU A 48 5.49 20.69 -17.94
CA LEU A 48 6.42 19.74 -18.55
C LEU A 48 7.78 20.38 -18.78
N ASP A 49 7.85 21.60 -19.30
CA ASP A 49 9.11 22.33 -19.51
C ASP A 49 9.84 22.56 -18.19
N GLN A 50 9.13 22.93 -17.13
CA GLN A 50 9.72 23.07 -15.79
C GLN A 50 10.23 21.73 -15.26
N CYS A 51 9.50 20.63 -15.47
CA CYS A 51 9.99 19.31 -15.11
C CYS A 51 11.27 18.98 -15.89
N ILE A 52 11.25 19.11 -17.23
CA ILE A 52 12.35 18.75 -18.14
C ILE A 52 13.60 19.60 -17.91
N SER A 53 13.46 20.81 -17.36
CA SER A 53 14.59 21.66 -16.98
C SER A 53 15.44 21.11 -15.81
N VAL A 54 14.94 20.09 -15.09
CA VAL A 54 15.68 19.36 -14.06
C VAL A 54 16.58 18.30 -14.72
N PRO A 55 17.90 18.25 -14.42
CA PRO A 55 18.83 17.29 -15.04
C PRO A 55 18.40 15.82 -14.89
N ARG A 56 18.47 15.03 -15.97
CA ARG A 56 18.02 13.60 -16.01
C ARG A 56 18.73 12.67 -15.01
N ASP A 57 19.96 13.01 -14.64
CA ASP A 57 20.74 12.34 -13.62
C ASP A 57 20.13 12.49 -12.22
N GLU A 58 19.32 13.53 -11.98
CA GLU A 58 18.46 13.61 -10.80
C GLU A 58 17.20 12.75 -10.95
N TRP A 59 16.71 12.50 -12.18
CA TRP A 59 15.49 11.72 -12.47
C TRP A 59 15.63 10.20 -12.30
N ASP A 60 16.78 9.63 -12.68
CA ASP A 60 16.98 8.17 -12.70
C ASP A 60 17.62 7.61 -11.41
N ALA A 61 18.17 8.47 -10.53
CA ALA A 61 18.95 8.04 -9.37
C ALA A 61 18.11 7.55 -8.18
N SER A 62 16.83 7.91 -8.12
CA SER A 62 15.91 7.36 -7.11
C SER A 62 14.49 7.47 -7.65
N SER A 63 13.65 6.47 -7.39
CA SER A 63 12.20 6.55 -7.62
C SER A 63 11.50 7.59 -6.71
N CYS A 64 12.25 8.59 -6.22
CA CYS A 64 11.79 9.65 -5.35
C CYS A 64 11.18 10.77 -6.20
N PRO A 65 10.00 11.27 -5.83
CA PRO A 65 9.39 12.37 -6.55
C PRO A 65 10.18 13.68 -6.44
N HIS A 66 10.11 14.52 -7.47
CA HIS A 66 10.80 15.81 -7.55
C HIS A 66 9.96 16.94 -6.98
N ARG A 67 10.56 17.80 -6.16
CA ARG A 67 9.88 19.01 -5.65
C ARG A 67 9.98 20.12 -6.71
N LEU A 68 8.85 20.42 -7.37
CA LEU A 68 8.76 21.41 -8.44
C LEU A 68 8.70 22.85 -7.91
N THR A 69 7.98 23.03 -6.81
CA THR A 69 7.91 24.27 -6.03
C THR A 69 7.95 23.92 -4.54
N PRO A 70 8.07 24.86 -3.60
CA PRO A 70 8.03 24.54 -2.17
C PRO A 70 6.80 23.69 -1.78
N ASP A 71 5.64 23.87 -2.41
CA ASP A 71 4.43 23.17 -1.99
C ASP A 71 4.03 22.03 -2.94
N VAL A 72 4.76 21.81 -4.03
CA VAL A 72 4.35 20.89 -5.11
C VAL A 72 5.45 19.91 -5.46
N LEU A 73 5.03 18.67 -5.67
CA LEU A 73 5.86 17.53 -5.99
C LEU A 73 5.34 16.80 -7.22
N VAL A 74 6.26 16.28 -8.02
CA VAL A 74 6.02 15.61 -9.29
C VAL A 74 6.56 14.19 -9.18
N LYS A 75 5.70 13.19 -9.39
CA LYS A 75 6.10 11.78 -9.49
C LYS A 75 5.95 11.30 -10.93
N VAL A 76 7.02 10.74 -11.48
CA VAL A 76 6.98 10.08 -12.80
C VAL A 76 6.45 8.67 -12.64
N VAL A 77 5.43 8.32 -13.42
CA VAL A 77 4.87 6.97 -13.47
C VAL A 77 5.00 6.42 -14.87
N ARG A 78 5.59 5.23 -14.97
CA ARG A 78 5.80 4.52 -16.23
C ARG A 78 4.67 3.52 -16.46
N GLY A 79 4.15 3.48 -17.68
CA GLY A 79 3.10 2.57 -18.11
C GLY A 79 2.36 3.06 -19.34
N PHE A 80 1.99 2.13 -20.21
CA PHE A 80 1.11 2.43 -21.35
C PHE A 80 -0.31 2.65 -20.86
N THR A 81 -0.74 3.91 -20.78
CA THR A 81 -2.10 4.27 -20.34
C THR A 81 -2.74 5.26 -21.30
N ALA A 82 -4.02 5.03 -21.59
CA ALA A 82 -4.84 5.97 -22.35
C ALA A 82 -5.41 7.09 -21.45
N GLY A 83 -5.62 6.79 -20.16
CA GLY A 83 -6.12 7.70 -19.13
C GLY A 83 -5.13 7.86 -17.96
N TRP A 84 -5.66 8.01 -16.75
CA TRP A 84 -4.83 8.19 -15.56
C TRP A 84 -4.05 6.91 -15.23
N PRO A 85 -2.80 7.02 -14.73
CA PRO A 85 -2.07 5.86 -14.25
C PRO A 85 -2.77 5.24 -13.04
N SER A 86 -2.64 3.92 -12.88
CA SER A 86 -3.30 3.17 -11.80
C SER A 86 -3.00 3.72 -10.41
N GLU A 87 -1.78 4.22 -10.18
CA GLU A 87 -1.40 4.89 -8.93
C GLU A 87 -2.24 6.15 -8.65
N ALA A 88 -2.45 7.00 -9.66
CA ALA A 88 -3.27 8.20 -9.52
C ALA A 88 -4.74 7.85 -9.26
N LEU A 89 -5.28 6.86 -9.99
CA LEU A 89 -6.64 6.34 -9.78
C LEU A 89 -6.82 5.76 -8.38
N ALA A 90 -5.83 5.01 -7.89
CA ALA A 90 -5.81 4.43 -6.56
C ALA A 90 -5.81 5.51 -5.46
N GLN A 91 -4.92 6.50 -5.57
CA GLN A 91 -4.84 7.61 -4.62
C GLN A 91 -6.11 8.47 -4.63
N ASP A 92 -6.66 8.78 -5.81
CA ASP A 92 -7.93 9.52 -5.94
C ASP A 92 -9.12 8.74 -5.34
N LEU A 93 -9.18 7.42 -5.55
CA LEU A 93 -10.20 6.58 -4.95
C LEU A 93 -10.14 6.64 -3.41
N VAL A 94 -8.94 6.53 -2.83
CA VAL A 94 -8.74 6.63 -1.38
C VAL A 94 -9.11 8.04 -0.89
N LYS A 95 -8.70 9.08 -1.61
CA LYS A 95 -9.03 10.48 -1.31
C LYS A 95 -10.54 10.68 -1.22
N ASN A 96 -11.31 10.09 -2.13
CA ASN A 96 -12.75 10.32 -2.28
C ASN A 96 -13.63 9.38 -1.45
N ARG A 97 -13.11 8.22 -1.03
CA ARG A 97 -13.87 7.20 -0.29
C ARG A 97 -13.50 7.06 1.18
N THR A 98 -12.47 7.76 1.65
CA THR A 98 -11.97 7.65 3.02
C THR A 98 -11.62 9.01 3.63
N ASN A 99 -11.40 9.02 4.94
CA ASN A 99 -10.82 10.16 5.66
C ASN A 99 -9.30 10.04 5.83
N ILE A 100 -8.65 9.13 5.09
CA ILE A 100 -7.19 8.98 5.13
C ILE A 100 -6.56 10.26 4.53
N PRO A 101 -5.60 10.90 5.23
CA PRO A 101 -4.79 11.96 4.65
C PRO A 101 -3.89 11.37 3.58
N VAL A 102 -4.12 11.77 2.33
CA VAL A 102 -3.32 11.42 1.16
C VAL A 102 -3.01 12.70 0.40
N PRO A 103 -1.80 12.85 -0.18
CA PRO A 103 -1.45 14.02 -0.95
C PRO A 103 -2.52 14.32 -2.01
N PRO A 104 -3.12 15.52 -2.05
CA PRO A 104 -3.98 15.92 -3.13
C PRO A 104 -3.27 15.82 -4.48
N ILE A 105 -3.85 15.09 -5.42
CA ILE A 105 -3.45 15.16 -6.82
C ILE A 105 -4.01 16.46 -7.38
N ARG A 106 -3.13 17.30 -7.92
CA ARG A 106 -3.49 18.54 -8.61
C ARG A 106 -3.73 18.30 -10.09
N ARG A 107 -2.83 17.54 -10.71
CA ARG A 107 -2.89 17.25 -12.14
C ARG A 107 -2.20 15.94 -12.47
N VAL A 108 -2.66 15.29 -13.53
CA VAL A 108 -1.96 14.19 -14.19
C VAL A 108 -1.70 14.63 -15.62
N VAL A 109 -0.43 14.69 -16.01
CA VAL A 109 -0.03 15.12 -17.35
C VAL A 109 0.65 13.95 -18.07
N LYS A 110 0.21 13.67 -19.29
CA LYS A 110 0.81 12.63 -20.12
C LYS A 110 2.06 13.19 -20.78
N VAL A 111 3.21 12.55 -20.56
CA VAL A 111 4.48 12.93 -21.18
C VAL A 111 4.60 12.31 -22.57
N ASP A 112 4.38 10.99 -22.64
CA ASP A 112 4.41 10.24 -23.90
C ASP A 112 3.50 8.99 -23.81
N SER A 113 3.58 8.09 -24.80
CA SER A 113 2.77 6.86 -24.84
C SER A 113 2.98 5.92 -23.64
N SER A 114 4.08 6.06 -22.91
CA SER A 114 4.59 5.15 -21.88
C SER A 114 4.87 5.83 -20.54
N GLN A 115 4.69 7.15 -20.45
CA GLN A 115 5.02 7.94 -19.25
C GLN A 115 3.96 9.00 -18.97
N SER A 116 3.63 9.15 -17.69
CA SER A 116 2.80 10.23 -17.16
C SER A 116 3.42 10.78 -15.90
N ILE A 117 3.18 12.05 -15.61
CA ILE A 117 3.55 12.67 -14.34
C ILE A 117 2.31 12.91 -13.50
N ILE A 118 2.42 12.60 -12.21
CA ILE A 118 1.42 12.95 -11.20
C ILE A 118 1.95 14.17 -10.45
N VAL A 119 1.29 15.30 -10.63
CA VAL A 119 1.55 16.55 -9.90
C VAL A 119 0.66 16.54 -8.67
N MET A 120 1.27 16.59 -7.49
CA MET A 120 0.57 16.51 -6.21
C MET A 120 1.22 17.43 -5.19
N ASP A 121 0.54 17.65 -4.07
CA ASP A 121 1.12 18.46 -3.00
C ASP A 121 2.28 17.76 -2.29
N PHE A 122 3.29 18.55 -1.98
CA PHE A 122 4.35 18.17 -1.07
C PHE A 122 3.83 18.22 0.37
N ILE A 123 4.03 17.14 1.12
CA ILE A 123 3.65 17.07 2.54
C ILE A 123 4.88 17.38 3.41
N PRO A 124 4.92 18.54 4.10
CA PRO A 124 6.01 18.84 5.02
C PRO A 124 5.93 17.94 6.25
N GLY A 125 7.05 17.31 6.58
CA GLY A 125 7.16 16.37 7.69
C GLY A 125 8.34 15.42 7.53
N ILE A 126 8.36 14.39 8.38
CA ILE A 126 9.37 13.33 8.31
C ILE A 126 8.68 11.98 8.11
N THR A 127 9.34 11.05 7.42
CA THR A 127 8.81 9.69 7.31
C THR A 127 8.74 9.03 8.67
N LEU A 128 7.79 8.11 8.84
CA LEU A 128 7.65 7.36 10.05
C LEU A 128 8.88 6.47 10.28
N ALA A 129 9.55 5.99 9.22
CA ALA A 129 10.83 5.30 9.32
C ALA A 129 11.89 6.12 10.07
N ALA A 130 12.03 7.41 9.74
CA ALA A 130 12.96 8.30 10.42
C ALA A 130 12.50 8.66 11.85
N ALA A 131 11.19 8.82 12.06
CA ALA A 131 10.64 9.22 13.35
C ALA A 131 10.58 8.06 14.36
N TRP A 132 10.34 6.82 13.91
CA TRP A 132 10.01 5.68 14.77
C TRP A 132 11.03 5.38 15.87
N PRO A 133 12.36 5.42 15.63
CA PRO A 133 13.35 5.13 16.66
C PRO A 133 13.30 6.10 17.84
N THR A 134 12.81 7.33 17.64
CA THR A 134 12.71 8.36 18.68
C THR A 134 11.32 8.45 19.32
N MET A 135 10.32 7.76 18.77
CA MET A 135 8.96 7.75 19.31
C MET A 135 8.85 6.97 20.63
N GLY A 136 8.18 7.59 21.60
CA GLY A 136 7.80 6.93 22.84
C GLY A 136 6.67 5.91 22.65
N PHE A 137 6.47 5.05 23.66
CA PHE A 137 5.49 3.98 23.65
C PHE A 137 4.08 4.43 23.24
N TRP A 138 3.56 5.51 23.86
CA TRP A 138 2.21 6.01 23.57
C TRP A 138 2.05 6.61 22.18
N GLN A 139 3.13 7.15 21.59
CA GLN A 139 3.10 7.63 20.21
C GLN A 139 2.97 6.43 19.25
N LYS A 140 3.76 5.37 19.45
CA LYS A 140 3.66 4.13 18.66
C LYS A 140 2.28 3.47 18.78
N ILE A 141 1.69 3.46 19.99
CA ILE A 141 0.29 3.01 20.18
C ILE A 141 -0.68 3.86 19.35
N ARG A 142 -0.58 5.20 19.38
CA ARG A 142 -1.45 6.06 18.56
C ARG A 142 -1.31 5.75 17.07
N ILE A 143 -0.08 5.58 16.58
CA ILE A 143 0.16 5.18 15.19
C ILE A 143 -0.51 3.83 14.89
N ALA A 144 -0.42 2.85 15.78
CA ALA A 144 -1.08 1.56 15.60
C ALA A 144 -2.60 1.70 15.40
N PHE A 145 -3.27 2.50 16.25
CA PHE A 145 -4.71 2.77 16.13
C PHE A 145 -5.07 3.54 14.86
N THR A 146 -4.23 4.51 14.47
CA THR A 146 -4.39 5.24 13.20
C THR A 146 -4.29 4.30 12.00
N LEU A 147 -3.27 3.45 11.95
CA LEU A 147 -3.09 2.48 10.86
C LEU A 147 -4.20 1.43 10.84
N ARG A 148 -4.68 0.97 12.00
CA ARG A 148 -5.87 0.10 12.07
C ARG A 148 -7.09 0.78 11.47
N SER A 149 -7.31 2.05 11.80
CA SER A 149 -8.38 2.85 11.20
C SER A 149 -8.21 2.96 9.68
N TYR A 150 -6.99 3.16 9.17
CA TYR A 150 -6.72 3.23 7.74
C TYR A 150 -7.03 1.91 7.04
N VAL A 151 -6.53 0.78 7.53
CA VAL A 151 -6.82 -0.54 6.97
C VAL A 151 -8.33 -0.82 6.95
N ARG A 152 -9.07 -0.44 8.00
CA ARG A 152 -10.53 -0.57 8.01
C ARG A 152 -11.21 0.29 6.94
N GLN A 153 -10.78 1.54 6.80
CA GLN A 153 -11.32 2.45 5.80
C GLN A 153 -11.03 1.95 4.38
N LEU A 154 -9.78 1.56 4.10
CA LEU A 154 -9.40 0.94 2.82
C LEU A 154 -10.29 -0.27 2.52
N ARG A 155 -10.41 -1.22 3.45
CA ARG A 155 -11.23 -2.42 3.26
C ARG A 155 -12.73 -2.15 3.10
N SER A 156 -13.21 -0.97 3.51
CA SER A 156 -14.61 -0.55 3.35
C SER A 156 -14.90 0.12 2.00
N ILE A 157 -13.87 0.39 1.20
CA ILE A 157 -14.04 0.98 -0.14
C ILE A 157 -14.82 0.01 -1.02
N THR A 158 -16.00 0.46 -1.46
CA THR A 158 -16.81 -0.22 -2.46
C THR A 158 -16.53 0.37 -3.84
N HIS A 159 -16.30 -0.50 -4.82
CA HIS A 159 -16.01 -0.12 -6.20
C HIS A 159 -16.56 -1.17 -7.17
N THR A 160 -16.85 -0.80 -8.42
CA THR A 160 -17.30 -1.76 -9.45
C THR A 160 -16.33 -2.92 -9.63
N ARG A 161 -15.04 -2.61 -9.48
CA ARG A 161 -13.91 -3.55 -9.56
C ARG A 161 -13.64 -4.37 -8.29
N SER A 162 -14.44 -4.27 -7.23
CA SER A 162 -14.21 -5.05 -5.99
C SER A 162 -14.32 -6.57 -6.17
N ARG A 163 -14.66 -7.07 -7.37
CA ARG A 163 -14.68 -8.49 -7.73
C ARG A 163 -13.51 -8.93 -8.61
N ILE A 164 -12.70 -7.98 -9.09
CA ILE A 164 -11.60 -8.22 -10.01
C ILE A 164 -10.29 -7.92 -9.27
N PRO A 165 -9.38 -8.89 -9.14
CA PRO A 165 -8.13 -8.69 -8.43
C PRO A 165 -7.18 -7.78 -9.22
N GLY A 166 -6.38 -6.99 -8.50
CA GLY A 166 -5.35 -6.14 -9.05
C GLY A 166 -5.67 -4.64 -9.00
N PRO A 167 -4.94 -3.82 -9.78
CA PRO A 167 -4.98 -2.38 -9.65
C PRO A 167 -6.32 -1.77 -10.08
N VAL A 168 -6.56 -0.56 -9.61
CA VAL A 168 -7.63 0.30 -10.13
C VAL A 168 -7.23 0.73 -11.54
N LEU A 169 -8.14 0.52 -12.49
CA LEU A 169 -7.97 0.87 -13.90
C LEU A 169 -9.27 1.48 -14.41
N ASP A 170 -9.17 2.24 -15.49
CA ASP A 170 -10.34 2.70 -16.25
C ASP A 170 -11.07 1.50 -16.86
N GLY A 171 -12.36 1.38 -16.57
CA GLY A 171 -13.21 0.28 -17.02
C GLY A 171 -13.07 -1.01 -16.20
N ASP A 172 -13.60 -2.11 -16.73
CA ASP A 172 -13.71 -3.40 -16.03
C ASP A 172 -12.71 -4.46 -16.51
N GLN A 173 -11.73 -4.07 -17.34
CA GLN A 173 -10.71 -5.02 -17.80
C GLN A 173 -9.74 -5.38 -16.65
N PRO A 174 -9.39 -6.66 -16.46
CA PRO A 174 -8.49 -7.03 -15.38
C PRO A 174 -7.05 -6.54 -15.64
N GLY A 175 -6.44 -6.01 -14.59
CA GLY A 175 -5.07 -5.51 -14.62
C GLY A 175 -4.06 -6.57 -14.22
N ARG A 176 -2.78 -6.33 -14.52
CA ARG A 176 -1.69 -7.14 -13.96
C ARG A 176 -1.38 -6.66 -12.53
N CYS A 177 -1.29 -7.60 -11.61
CA CYS A 177 -0.98 -7.35 -10.21
C CYS A 177 0.53 -7.16 -10.04
N TYR A 178 0.94 -6.12 -9.33
CA TYR A 178 2.33 -5.88 -8.95
C TYR A 178 2.47 -5.95 -7.42
N ALA A 179 3.28 -6.89 -6.95
CA ALA A 179 3.61 -7.07 -5.54
C ALA A 179 4.94 -7.80 -5.42
N SER A 180 6.06 -7.07 -5.51
CA SER A 180 7.41 -7.65 -5.58
C SER A 180 7.74 -8.54 -4.38
N ARG A 181 7.29 -8.17 -3.18
CA ARG A 181 7.55 -8.94 -1.95
C ARG A 181 6.77 -10.25 -1.87
N ILE A 182 5.58 -10.32 -2.48
CA ILE A 182 4.73 -11.53 -2.46
C ILE A 182 5.01 -12.42 -3.66
N PHE A 183 5.18 -11.84 -4.85
CA PHE A 183 5.36 -12.59 -6.11
C PHE A 183 6.82 -12.92 -6.42
N GLY A 184 7.76 -12.34 -5.67
CA GLY A 184 9.20 -12.51 -5.83
C GLY A 184 9.86 -11.42 -6.66
N PRO A 185 11.17 -11.17 -6.43
CA PRO A 185 11.89 -10.08 -7.08
C PRO A 185 12.08 -10.30 -8.59
N ILE A 186 12.16 -11.56 -9.04
CA ILE A 186 12.38 -11.91 -10.46
C ILE A 186 11.10 -11.72 -11.29
N LYS A 187 9.94 -12.09 -10.74
CA LYS A 187 8.65 -12.03 -11.43
C LYS A 187 7.61 -11.36 -10.54
N SER A 188 7.83 -10.06 -10.30
CA SER A 188 7.03 -9.20 -9.43
C SER A 188 5.65 -8.82 -10.00
N VAL A 189 5.37 -9.15 -11.27
CA VAL A 189 4.10 -8.90 -11.94
C VAL A 189 3.41 -10.22 -12.31
N LYS A 190 2.14 -10.37 -11.93
CA LYS A 190 1.31 -11.57 -12.22
C LYS A 190 -0.05 -11.17 -12.81
N GLY A 191 -0.75 -12.13 -13.41
CA GLY A 191 -2.03 -11.90 -14.08
C GLY A 191 -1.86 -11.35 -15.51
N PRO A 192 -2.94 -10.78 -16.09
CA PRO A 192 -4.19 -10.40 -15.45
C PRO A 192 -5.03 -11.59 -14.97
N PHE A 193 -5.89 -11.38 -13.97
CA PHE A 193 -6.82 -12.40 -13.48
C PHE A 193 -8.26 -11.88 -13.50
N ALA A 194 -9.17 -12.62 -14.11
CA ALA A 194 -10.57 -12.19 -14.23
C ALA A 194 -11.34 -12.34 -12.91
N THR A 195 -10.93 -13.28 -12.05
CA THR A 195 -11.64 -13.61 -10.80
C THR A 195 -10.68 -13.86 -9.65
N SER A 196 -11.16 -13.73 -8.41
CA SER A 196 -10.40 -14.13 -7.23
C SER A 196 -10.03 -15.62 -7.26
N ALA A 197 -10.87 -16.50 -7.83
CA ALA A 197 -10.56 -17.92 -7.97
C ALA A 197 -9.32 -18.18 -8.85
N GLU A 198 -9.17 -17.47 -9.98
CA GLU A 198 -7.96 -17.55 -10.82
C GLU A 198 -6.72 -17.06 -10.10
N PHE A 199 -6.86 -15.98 -9.33
CA PHE A 199 -5.80 -15.43 -8.52
C PHE A 199 -5.32 -16.42 -7.45
N ILE A 200 -6.24 -17.04 -6.71
CA ILE A 200 -5.93 -18.02 -5.67
C ILE A 200 -5.35 -19.31 -6.28
N LYS A 201 -5.80 -19.69 -7.47
CA LYS A 201 -5.26 -20.84 -8.21
C LYS A 201 -3.76 -20.68 -8.52
N LEU A 202 -3.26 -19.46 -8.75
CA LEU A 202 -1.82 -19.21 -8.90
C LEU A 202 -1.03 -19.76 -7.71
N PHE A 203 -1.46 -19.41 -6.50
CA PHE A 203 -0.79 -19.80 -5.26
C PHE A 203 -0.89 -21.31 -5.07
N ASN A 204 -2.08 -21.89 -5.22
CA ASN A 204 -2.27 -23.35 -5.06
C ASN A 204 -1.40 -24.14 -6.04
N ASN A 205 -1.34 -23.74 -7.32
CA ASN A 205 -0.46 -24.38 -8.29
C ASN A 205 1.01 -24.29 -7.89
N ALA A 206 1.44 -23.16 -7.31
CA ALA A 206 2.82 -23.01 -6.86
C ALA A 206 3.12 -23.90 -5.65
N MET A 207 2.16 -24.14 -4.74
CA MET A 207 2.28 -25.14 -3.67
C MET A 207 2.39 -26.56 -4.24
N ASP A 208 1.57 -26.90 -5.25
CA ASP A 208 1.64 -28.20 -5.92
C ASP A 208 3.02 -28.43 -6.57
N VAL A 209 3.54 -27.43 -7.28
CA VAL A 209 4.87 -27.48 -7.89
C VAL A 209 5.97 -27.62 -6.84
N ALA A 210 5.92 -26.83 -5.75
CA ALA A 210 6.91 -26.92 -4.67
C ALA A 210 6.92 -28.29 -3.99
N ALA A 211 5.74 -28.89 -3.78
CA ALA A 211 5.61 -30.23 -3.23
C ALA A 211 6.11 -31.32 -4.18
N LEU A 212 5.76 -31.25 -5.47
CA LEU A 212 6.24 -32.17 -6.50
C LEU A 212 7.77 -32.12 -6.66
N ALA A 213 8.34 -30.91 -6.59
CA ALA A 213 9.79 -30.68 -6.62
C ALA A 213 10.49 -31.03 -5.29
N ARG A 214 9.76 -31.48 -4.26
CA ARG A 214 10.27 -31.80 -2.91
C ARG A 214 10.96 -30.62 -2.22
N LEU A 215 10.57 -29.39 -2.56
CA LEU A 215 11.06 -28.17 -1.92
C LEU A 215 10.33 -27.87 -0.61
N SER A 216 9.08 -28.34 -0.47
CA SER A 216 8.31 -28.21 0.76
C SER A 216 7.26 -29.33 0.90
N VAL A 217 6.72 -29.50 2.11
CA VAL A 217 5.57 -30.39 2.35
C VAL A 217 4.30 -29.66 1.97
N HIS A 218 3.44 -30.30 1.16
CA HIS A 218 2.14 -29.76 0.76
C HIS A 218 1.29 -29.40 1.98
N GLN A 219 0.78 -28.17 2.05
CA GLN A 219 0.01 -27.66 3.19
C GLN A 219 -1.51 -27.65 2.94
N GLY A 220 -1.97 -28.29 1.87
CA GLY A 220 -3.34 -28.16 1.38
C GLY A 220 -3.59 -26.83 0.66
N PRO A 221 -4.84 -26.58 0.24
CA PRO A 221 -5.22 -25.33 -0.42
C PRO A 221 -5.00 -24.12 0.49
N LEU A 222 -4.70 -22.98 -0.11
CA LEU A 222 -4.61 -21.69 0.57
C LEU A 222 -5.95 -21.42 1.31
N PRO A 223 -5.93 -21.15 2.64
CA PRO A 223 -7.15 -20.95 3.42
C PRO A 223 -7.67 -19.52 3.24
N ASP A 224 -8.18 -19.23 2.05
CA ASP A 224 -8.74 -17.95 1.63
C ASP A 224 -10.24 -18.10 1.30
N ASP A 225 -11.03 -17.05 1.53
CA ASP A 225 -12.48 -17.05 1.28
C ASP A 225 -12.88 -16.42 -0.07
N GLY A 226 -11.90 -16.01 -0.87
CA GLY A 226 -12.09 -15.38 -2.18
C GLY A 226 -12.53 -13.92 -2.12
N THR A 227 -12.67 -13.33 -0.93
CA THR A 227 -13.09 -11.94 -0.74
C THR A 227 -11.94 -11.00 -1.08
N LEU A 228 -12.19 -10.11 -2.04
CA LEU A 228 -11.27 -9.02 -2.36
C LEU A 228 -11.67 -7.76 -1.59
N VAL A 229 -10.66 -7.08 -1.08
CA VAL A 229 -10.78 -5.78 -0.41
C VAL A 229 -9.77 -4.83 -1.01
N TYR A 230 -10.03 -3.53 -0.90
CA TYR A 230 -9.02 -2.56 -1.30
C TYR A 230 -7.87 -2.56 -0.29
N SER A 231 -6.65 -2.69 -0.80
CA SER A 231 -5.40 -2.79 -0.05
C SER A 231 -4.38 -1.84 -0.64
N HIS A 232 -3.56 -1.26 0.23
CA HIS A 232 -2.40 -0.48 -0.17
C HIS A 232 -1.26 -1.39 -0.64
N ILE A 233 -1.14 -2.56 0.00
CA ILE A 233 -0.05 -3.54 -0.12
C ILE A 233 1.27 -3.02 0.46
N ASP A 234 1.74 -1.83 0.10
CA ASP A 234 3.03 -1.30 0.57
C ASP A 234 2.89 -0.40 1.82
N LEU A 235 2.14 -0.85 2.84
CA LEU A 235 1.94 -0.09 4.09
C LEU A 235 3.17 -0.19 5.01
N ALA A 236 4.28 0.40 4.58
CA ALA A 236 5.57 0.41 5.27
C ALA A 236 5.87 1.76 5.96
N LEU A 237 6.83 1.78 6.89
CA LEU A 237 7.23 2.98 7.64
C LEU A 237 7.71 4.13 6.72
N ARG A 238 8.32 3.80 5.57
CA ARG A 238 8.77 4.77 4.56
C ARG A 238 7.62 5.47 3.81
N ASN A 239 6.45 4.84 3.75
CA ASN A 239 5.28 5.33 3.01
C ASN A 239 4.27 6.06 3.92
N LEU A 240 4.71 6.44 5.12
CA LEU A 240 3.93 7.18 6.10
C LEU A 240 4.70 8.44 6.47
N ILE A 241 4.11 9.62 6.30
CA ILE A 241 4.72 10.89 6.70
C ILE A 241 4.01 11.40 7.93
N LEU A 242 4.75 11.64 9.01
CA LEU A 242 4.26 12.43 10.13
C LEU A 242 4.35 13.91 9.72
N GLY A 243 3.21 14.46 9.33
CA GLY A 243 3.09 15.84 8.88
C GLY A 243 3.29 16.83 10.02
N GLU A 244 3.78 18.03 9.69
CA GLU A 244 3.87 19.14 10.65
C GLU A 244 2.52 19.56 11.22
N ASP A 245 1.43 19.24 10.51
CA ASP A 245 0.03 19.41 10.94
C ASP A 245 -0.43 18.35 11.97
N GLY A 246 0.44 17.41 12.34
CA GLY A 246 0.16 16.33 13.27
C GLY A 246 -0.65 15.18 12.66
N GLN A 247 -0.94 15.20 11.36
CA GLN A 247 -1.59 14.10 10.66
C GLN A 247 -0.56 13.05 10.19
N LEU A 248 -1.02 11.81 10.05
CA LEU A 248 -0.22 10.74 9.45
C LEU A 248 -0.64 10.57 7.99
N TRP A 249 0.19 11.04 7.07
CA TRP A 249 -0.11 11.01 5.65
C TRP A 249 0.34 9.70 5.01
N LEU A 250 -0.54 9.07 4.24
CA LEU A 250 -0.25 7.85 3.47
C LEU A 250 0.13 8.24 2.03
N ILE A 251 1.25 7.70 1.55
CA ILE A 251 1.78 7.96 0.20
C ILE A 251 2.10 6.65 -0.52
N ASP A 252 2.40 6.76 -1.82
CA ASP A 252 2.86 5.68 -2.71
C ASP A 252 1.84 4.57 -2.98
N PHE A 253 0.86 4.87 -3.84
CA PHE A 253 -0.23 3.95 -4.19
C PHE A 253 0.09 3.04 -5.38
N ALA A 254 1.36 2.89 -5.76
CA ALA A 254 1.78 2.15 -6.96
C ALA A 254 1.39 0.65 -6.94
N THR A 255 1.27 0.06 -5.75
CA THR A 255 0.89 -1.35 -5.55
C THR A 255 -0.59 -1.54 -5.17
N ALA A 256 -1.32 -0.44 -4.93
CA ALA A 256 -2.65 -0.48 -4.37
C ALA A 256 -3.70 -1.05 -5.35
N GLY A 257 -4.75 -1.65 -4.81
CA GLY A 257 -5.81 -2.28 -5.60
C GLY A 257 -6.68 -3.23 -4.80
N PHE A 258 -7.46 -4.06 -5.50
CA PHE A 258 -8.32 -5.07 -4.88
C PHE A 258 -7.60 -6.41 -4.76
N TYR A 259 -7.41 -6.89 -3.54
CA TYR A 259 -6.64 -8.08 -3.23
C TYR A 259 -7.28 -8.88 -2.09
N PRO A 260 -6.93 -10.17 -1.93
CA PRO A 260 -7.34 -10.93 -0.76
C PRO A 260 -6.93 -10.24 0.55
N ARG A 261 -7.76 -10.34 1.60
CA ARG A 261 -7.58 -9.57 2.84
C ARG A 261 -6.21 -9.73 3.51
N TRP A 262 -5.57 -10.88 3.32
CA TRP A 262 -4.28 -11.22 3.89
C TRP A 262 -3.09 -10.56 3.19
N PHE A 263 -3.27 -9.98 1.99
CA PHE A 263 -2.17 -9.36 1.23
C PHE A 263 -1.46 -8.27 2.02
N GLU A 264 -2.22 -7.37 2.64
CA GLU A 264 -1.67 -6.29 3.44
C GLU A 264 -0.78 -6.83 4.57
N TYR A 265 -1.29 -7.80 5.34
CA TYR A 265 -0.54 -8.40 6.44
C TYR A 265 0.72 -9.11 5.96
N VAL A 266 0.62 -9.95 4.93
CA VAL A 266 1.76 -10.70 4.42
C VAL A 266 2.82 -9.75 3.87
N ASN A 267 2.42 -8.72 3.11
CA ASN A 267 3.36 -7.75 2.56
C ASN A 267 4.04 -6.94 3.65
N MET A 268 3.30 -6.41 4.65
CA MET A 268 3.85 -5.70 5.80
C MET A 268 4.88 -6.55 6.57
N VAL A 269 4.63 -7.85 6.75
CA VAL A 269 5.59 -8.76 7.39
C VAL A 269 6.85 -8.93 6.54
N ILE A 270 6.71 -9.17 5.23
CA ILE A 270 7.87 -9.41 4.35
C ILE A 270 8.69 -8.12 4.21
N ASP A 271 8.05 -6.96 3.98
CA ASP A 271 8.74 -5.66 3.93
C ASP A 271 9.54 -5.38 5.20
N ALA A 272 8.93 -5.58 6.38
CA ALA A 272 9.62 -5.39 7.64
C ALA A 272 10.85 -6.30 7.82
N ARG A 273 10.85 -7.51 7.25
CA ARG A 273 12.03 -8.38 7.24
C ARG A 273 13.08 -7.91 6.26
N CYS A 274 12.67 -7.51 5.07
CA CYS A 274 13.58 -7.15 3.98
C CYS A 274 14.28 -5.81 4.22
N GLU A 275 13.58 -4.84 4.81
CA GLU A 275 14.16 -3.53 5.11
C GLU A 275 15.08 -3.61 6.32
N GLY A 276 14.61 -4.22 7.41
CA GLY A 276 15.35 -4.26 8.67
C GLY A 276 15.72 -2.85 9.16
N GLY A 277 16.52 -2.78 10.22
CA GLY A 277 16.90 -1.51 10.85
C GLY A 277 16.29 -1.30 12.24
N PRO A 278 16.76 -0.29 12.98
CA PRO A 278 16.34 -0.01 14.36
C PRO A 278 14.84 0.35 14.48
N GLU A 279 14.21 0.80 13.40
CA GLU A 279 12.80 1.12 13.34
C GLU A 279 11.88 -0.10 13.32
N TYR A 280 12.38 -1.28 12.92
CA TYR A 280 11.64 -2.55 12.93
C TYR A 280 11.76 -3.28 14.27
N ASP A 281 11.49 -2.53 15.35
CA ASP A 281 11.59 -2.99 16.72
C ASP A 281 10.45 -3.94 17.14
N SER A 282 10.52 -4.44 18.38
CA SER A 282 9.51 -5.34 18.95
C SER A 282 8.11 -4.73 18.95
N MET A 283 7.99 -3.40 18.99
CA MET A 283 6.71 -2.69 18.94
C MET A 283 6.11 -2.76 17.54
N TRP A 284 6.88 -2.49 16.49
CA TRP A 284 6.40 -2.61 15.12
C TRP A 284 5.94 -4.06 14.81
N TRP A 285 6.72 -5.05 15.25
CA TRP A 285 6.36 -6.46 15.12
C TRP A 285 5.05 -6.84 15.84
N ALA A 286 4.72 -6.18 16.95
CA ALA A 286 3.45 -6.35 17.64
C ALA A 286 2.29 -5.60 16.95
N ILE A 287 2.58 -4.51 16.24
CA ILE A 287 1.58 -3.67 15.57
C ILE A 287 1.07 -4.29 14.27
N ILE A 288 1.92 -4.93 13.46
CA ILE A 288 1.52 -5.53 12.17
C ILE A 288 0.26 -6.42 12.27
N PRO A 289 0.21 -7.46 13.13
CA PRO A 289 -0.98 -8.30 13.28
C PRO A 289 -2.20 -7.58 13.88
N PHE A 290 -1.99 -6.51 14.66
CA PHE A 290 -3.07 -5.66 15.14
C PHE A 290 -3.68 -4.82 14.00
N VAL A 291 -2.84 -4.23 13.15
CA VAL A 291 -3.25 -3.35 12.06
C VAL A 291 -3.94 -4.13 10.94
N ALA A 292 -3.30 -5.19 10.44
CA ALA A 292 -3.71 -5.87 9.21
C ALA A 292 -4.46 -7.20 9.43
N ASP A 293 -4.84 -7.51 10.66
CA ASP A 293 -5.32 -8.80 11.17
C ASP A 293 -4.23 -9.90 11.23
N PRO A 294 -4.31 -10.85 12.17
CA PRO A 294 -3.26 -11.83 12.43
C PRO A 294 -3.27 -13.03 11.47
N TYR A 295 -2.94 -12.82 10.19
CA TYR A 295 -2.88 -13.89 9.18
C TYR A 295 -1.62 -14.78 9.28
N PHE A 296 -1.23 -15.17 10.51
CA PHE A 296 0.00 -15.93 10.78
C PHE A 296 0.09 -17.24 9.98
N ARG A 297 -1.03 -17.97 9.84
CA ARG A 297 -1.07 -19.25 9.11
C ARG A 297 -0.93 -19.06 7.61
N ILE A 298 -1.55 -18.02 7.05
CA ILE A 298 -1.43 -17.70 5.62
C ILE A 298 0.00 -17.24 5.31
N TYR A 299 0.60 -16.41 6.16
CA TYR A 299 2.00 -16.05 6.02
C TYR A 299 2.91 -17.29 5.96
N ASP A 300 2.76 -18.22 6.91
CA ASP A 300 3.54 -19.48 6.90
C ASP A 300 3.31 -20.30 5.62
N TRP A 301 2.07 -20.31 5.11
CA TRP A 301 1.73 -21.00 3.88
C TRP A 301 2.43 -20.34 2.68
N VAL A 302 2.35 -19.01 2.55
CA VAL A 302 2.95 -18.23 1.45
C VAL A 302 4.48 -18.33 1.47
N SER A 303 5.11 -18.21 2.64
CA SER A 303 6.58 -18.30 2.77
C SER A 303 7.14 -19.67 2.38
N ARG A 304 6.34 -20.74 2.38
CA ARG A 304 6.77 -22.07 1.92
C ARG A 304 6.75 -22.23 0.40
N VAL A 305 5.95 -21.43 -0.28
CA VAL A 305 5.78 -21.45 -1.74
C VAL A 305 6.67 -20.43 -2.43
N SER A 306 7.01 -19.35 -1.71
CA SER A 306 7.90 -18.28 -2.19
C SER A 306 9.17 -18.17 -1.33
N PRO A 307 10.04 -19.22 -1.27
CA PRO A 307 11.27 -19.16 -0.50
C PRO A 307 12.30 -18.16 -1.06
N GLU A 308 12.15 -17.70 -2.30
CA GLU A 308 12.99 -16.63 -2.90
C GLU A 308 12.68 -15.22 -2.34
N CYS A 309 11.71 -15.09 -1.43
CA CYS A 309 11.34 -13.83 -0.76
C CYS A 309 11.94 -13.66 0.65
N LEU A 310 12.89 -14.50 1.05
CA LEU A 310 13.65 -14.39 2.31
C LEU A 310 15.15 -14.36 2.03
#